data_AF-A0A8X7BAZ3-F1
#
_entry.id   AF-A0A8X7BAZ3-F1
#
_cell.length_a   1.000
_cell.length_b   1.000
_cell.length_c   1.000
_cell.angle_alpha   90.00
_cell.angle_beta   90.00
_cell.angle_gamma   90.00
#
_symmetry.space_group_name_H-M   'P 1'
#
loop_
_entity.id
_entity.type
_entity.pdbx_description
1 polymer ?
#
loop_
_entity_poly.entity_id
_entity_poly.type
_entity_poly.pdbx_seq_one_letter_code
_entity_poly.pdbx_strand_id
1 'polypeptide(L)'
;MEVSYLSAGKQLPSTNKLIPLTPFYDDSGIIRVGGRLKNSILADSQKHPILLPKTDHIVNLIISDYHLKLLHAGPQLLQAALRENFGFIQPEIQLEE
;
A
#
# COMPACT_ATOMS: atom_id res chain seq x y z
N MET A 1 2.88 -6.94 14.51
CA MET A 1 4.21 -6.98 15.15
C MET A 1 5.16 -5.96 14.50
N GLU A 2 4.95 -5.65 13.23
CA GLU A 2 5.72 -4.75 12.37
C GLU A 2 5.65 -3.29 12.84
N VAL A 3 4.44 -2.84 13.19
CA VAL A 3 4.19 -1.49 13.70
C VAL A 3 5.06 -1.18 14.91
N SER A 4 5.21 -2.10 15.87
CA SER A 4 6.01 -1.85 17.09
C SER A 4 7.51 -1.74 16.82
N TYR A 5 8.04 -2.35 15.76
CA TYR A 5 9.44 -2.15 15.36
C TYR A 5 9.60 -0.82 14.64
N LEU A 6 8.79 -0.57 13.61
CA LEU A 6 8.95 0.59 12.75
C LEU A 6 8.62 1.91 13.48
N SER A 7 7.58 1.93 14.33
CA SER A 7 7.27 3.10 15.16
C SER A 7 8.37 3.42 16.19
N ALA A 8 9.15 2.43 16.61
CA ALA A 8 10.30 2.61 17.49
C ALA A 8 11.60 2.91 16.72
N GLY A 9 11.54 3.13 15.40
CA GLY A 9 12.71 3.34 14.55
C GLY A 9 13.63 2.11 14.42
N LYS A 10 13.14 0.92 14.79
CA LYS A 10 13.91 -0.33 14.72
C LYS A 10 13.71 -1.00 13.37
N GLN A 11 14.75 -1.71 12.94
CA GLN A 11 14.66 -2.55 11.74
C GLN A 11 13.82 -3.79 12.02
N LEU A 12 13.09 -4.25 10.99
CA LEU A 12 12.35 -5.50 11.05
C LEU A 12 13.31 -6.70 11.10
N PRO A 13 12.90 -7.83 11.71
CA PRO A 13 13.67 -9.08 11.64
C PRO A 13 13.95 -9.48 10.20
N SER A 14 15.16 -10.00 9.91
CA SER A 14 15.62 -10.34 8.55
C SER A 14 14.72 -11.32 7.79
N THR A 15 13.90 -12.10 8.51
CA THR A 15 12.91 -13.04 7.95
C THR A 15 11.59 -12.39 7.56
N ASN A 16 11.39 -11.11 7.87
CA ASN A 16 10.14 -10.42 7.61
C ASN A 16 9.97 -10.14 6.11
N LYS A 17 8.81 -10.54 5.56
CA LYS A 17 8.46 -10.41 4.14
C LYS A 17 8.36 -8.96 3.66
N LEU A 18 8.27 -7.99 4.56
CA LEU A 18 8.20 -6.58 4.21
C LEU A 18 9.56 -5.97 3.88
N ILE A 19 10.68 -6.55 4.31
CA ILE A 19 12.03 -5.97 4.10
C ILE A 19 12.31 -5.54 2.66
N PRO A 20 11.97 -6.33 1.61
CA PRO A 20 12.18 -5.93 0.22
C PRO A 20 11.42 -4.66 -0.18
N LEU A 21 10.35 -4.32 0.53
CA LEU A 21 9.56 -3.10 0.32
C LEU A 21 10.16 -1.89 1.04
N THR A 22 11.26 -2.05 1.79
CA THR A 22 11.90 -0.99 2.59
C THR A 22 10.88 -0.19 3.41
N PRO A 23 10.14 -0.86 4.32
CA PRO A 23 9.01 -0.27 4.99
C PRO A 23 9.47 0.72 6.06
N PHE A 24 8.73 1.81 6.23
CA PHE A 24 9.00 2.80 7.26
C PHE A 24 7.70 3.33 7.87
N TYR A 25 7.79 3.88 9.07
CA TYR A 25 6.67 4.50 9.76
C TYR A 25 6.69 6.00 9.45
N ASP A 26 5.59 6.53 8.91
CA ASP A 26 5.49 7.94 8.58
C ASP A 26 4.99 8.79 9.76
N ASP A 27 4.98 10.12 9.58
CA ASP A 27 4.54 11.08 10.61
C ASP A 27 3.04 10.97 10.94
N SER A 28 2.27 10.30 10.09
CA SER A 28 0.84 10.03 10.32
C SER A 28 0.57 8.72 11.06
N GLY A 29 1.62 7.98 11.42
CA GLY A 29 1.51 6.71 12.12
C GLY A 29 1.16 5.52 11.22
N ILE A 30 1.47 5.62 9.93
CA ILE A 30 1.15 4.63 8.91
C ILE A 30 2.43 4.02 8.35
N ILE A 31 2.39 2.72 8.02
CA ILE A 31 3.50 2.06 7.34
C ILE A 31 3.45 2.37 5.85
N ARG A 32 4.55 2.88 5.29
CA ARG A 32 4.72 3.17 3.86
C ARG A 32 5.85 2.36 3.25
N VAL A 33 5.82 2.25 1.93
CA VAL A 33 6.85 1.60 1.11
C VAL A 33 7.92 2.61 0.70
N GLY A 34 9.20 2.23 0.81
CA GLY A 34 10.33 3.06 0.44
C GLY A 34 11.03 2.64 -0.86
N GLY A 35 12.20 3.23 -1.11
CA GLY A 35 13.19 2.67 -2.03
C GLY A 35 13.12 3.22 -3.46
N ARG A 36 12.50 2.48 -4.38
CA ARG A 36 12.72 2.62 -5.84
C ARG A 36 12.46 4.02 -6.41
N LEU A 37 11.49 4.74 -5.84
CA LEU A 37 11.05 6.05 -6.36
C LEU A 37 11.59 7.25 -5.58
N LYS A 38 12.53 7.04 -4.64
CA LYS A 38 13.04 8.09 -3.73
C LYS A 38 13.56 9.35 -4.45
N ASN A 39 14.15 9.19 -5.64
CA ASN A 39 14.76 10.27 -6.42
C ASN A 39 13.87 10.76 -7.57
N SER A 40 12.61 10.32 -7.65
CA SER A 40 11.70 10.74 -8.73
C SER A 40 11.15 12.15 -8.48
N ILE A 41 10.58 12.76 -9.52
CA ILE A 41 9.86 14.05 -9.41
C ILE A 41 8.39 13.90 -8.95
N LEU A 42 7.96 12.68 -8.62
CA LEU A 42 6.59 12.38 -8.22
C LEU A 42 6.23 13.01 -6.87
N ALA A 43 4.93 13.11 -6.60
CA ALA A 43 4.43 13.47 -5.29
C ALA A 43 4.87 12.45 -4.23
N ASP A 44 5.01 12.90 -2.98
CA ASP A 44 5.51 12.06 -1.89
C ASP A 44 4.62 10.83 -1.65
N SER A 45 3.30 10.99 -1.76
CA SER A 45 2.34 9.89 -1.68
C SER A 45 2.56 8.80 -2.74
N GLN A 46 2.99 9.17 -3.94
CA GLN A 46 3.28 8.25 -5.04
C GLN A 46 4.67 7.63 -4.91
N LYS A 47 5.62 8.35 -4.33
CA LYS A 47 6.96 7.84 -3.99
C LYS A 47 6.89 6.81 -2.88
N HIS A 48 6.02 7.07 -1.92
CA HIS A 48 5.89 6.34 -0.67
C HIS A 48 4.43 5.91 -0.46
N PRO A 49 3.95 4.95 -1.27
CA PRO A 49 2.57 4.53 -1.17
C PRO A 49 2.31 3.81 0.16
N ILE A 50 1.08 3.93 0.66
CA ILE A 50 0.65 3.33 1.93
C ILE A 50 0.66 1.81 1.80
N LEU A 51 1.30 1.12 2.73
CA LEU A 51 1.31 -0.34 2.76
C LEU A 51 -0.01 -0.83 3.37
N LEU A 52 -0.89 -1.34 2.52
CA LEU A 52 -2.15 -1.93 2.99
C LEU A 52 -1.98 -3.43 3.31
N PRO A 53 -2.62 -3.93 4.39
CA PRO A 53 -2.69 -5.36 4.66
C PRO A 53 -3.42 -6.09 3.52
N LYS A 54 -3.09 -7.36 3.26
CA LYS A 54 -3.63 -8.11 2.12
C LYS A 54 -5.16 -8.30 2.17
N THR A 55 -5.70 -8.47 3.36
CA THR A 55 -7.11 -8.82 3.60
C THR A 55 -7.56 -8.16 4.88
N ASP A 56 -8.12 -6.96 4.75
CA ASP A 56 -8.76 -6.23 5.83
C ASP A 56 -10.04 -5.59 5.28
N HIS A 57 -11.05 -5.43 6.12
CA HIS A 57 -12.31 -4.79 5.77
C HIS A 57 -12.08 -3.41 5.14
N ILE A 58 -11.11 -2.65 5.64
CA ILE A 58 -10.75 -1.33 5.11
C ILE A 58 -10.28 -1.41 3.65
N VAL A 59 -9.51 -2.44 3.30
CA VAL A 59 -9.01 -2.60 1.93
C VAL A 59 -10.16 -2.89 0.98
N ASN A 60 -11.12 -3.72 1.39
CA ASN A 60 -12.33 -3.96 0.61
C ASN A 60 -13.15 -2.66 0.44
N LEU A 61 -13.30 -1.85 1.49
CA LEU A 61 -13.99 -0.56 1.39
C LEU A 61 -13.29 0.39 0.41
N ILE A 62 -11.95 0.45 0.44
CA ILE A 62 -11.16 1.27 -0.50
C ILE A 62 -11.36 0.77 -1.94
N ILE A 63 -11.30 -0.55 -2.16
CA ILE A 63 -11.52 -1.16 -3.47
C ILE A 63 -12.94 -0.85 -3.97
N SER A 64 -13.96 -1.02 -3.14
CA SER A 64 -15.35 -0.72 -3.48
C SER A 64 -15.56 0.77 -3.80
N ASP A 65 -14.98 1.67 -3.02
CA ASP A 65 -15.05 3.12 -3.27
C ASP A 65 -14.43 3.49 -4.62
N TYR A 66 -13.23 2.97 -4.92
CA TYR A 66 -12.60 3.20 -6.22
C TYR A 66 -13.37 2.54 -7.37
N HIS A 67 -13.92 1.35 -7.15
CA HIS A 67 -14.74 0.66 -8.15
C HIS A 67 -15.98 1.48 -8.51
N LEU A 68 -16.68 2.05 -7.52
CA LEU A 68 -17.83 2.93 -7.74
C LEU A 68 -17.42 4.26 -8.40
N LYS A 69 -16.35 4.90 -7.92
CA LYS A 69 -15.84 6.17 -8.49
C LYS A 69 -15.40 6.03 -9.94
N LEU A 70 -14.89 4.86 -10.32
CA LEU A 70 -14.46 4.53 -11.67
C LEU A 70 -15.56 3.83 -12.49
N LEU A 71 -16.83 3.94 -12.07
CA LEU A 71 -18.01 3.45 -12.79
C LEU A 71 -17.91 1.96 -13.13
N HIS A 72 -17.62 1.15 -12.11
CA HIS A 72 -17.45 -0.30 -12.22
C HIS A 72 -16.28 -0.72 -13.12
N ALA A 73 -15.18 0.04 -13.06
CA ALA A 73 -13.97 -0.26 -13.79
C ALA A 73 -13.50 -1.70 -13.56
N GLY A 74 -13.08 -2.35 -14.65
CA GLY A 74 -12.49 -3.67 -14.61
C GLY A 74 -11.19 -3.72 -13.78
N PRO A 75 -10.71 -4.93 -13.43
CA PRO A 75 -9.64 -5.11 -12.46
C PRO A 75 -8.33 -4.39 -12.81
N GLN A 76 -7.96 -4.30 -14.09
CA GLN A 76 -6.71 -3.67 -14.50
C GLN A 76 -6.70 -2.16 -14.25
N LEU A 77 -7.79 -1.48 -14.60
CA LEU A 77 -7.92 -0.03 -14.39
C LEU A 77 -8.02 0.29 -12.90
N LEU A 78 -8.79 -0.50 -12.16
CA LEU A 78 -8.91 -0.36 -10.71
C LEU A 78 -7.55 -0.57 -10.02
N GLN A 79 -6.78 -1.58 -10.42
CA GLN A 79 -5.45 -1.83 -9.89
C GLN A 79 -4.47 -0.71 -10.23
N ALA A 80 -4.53 -0.15 -11.44
CA ALA A 80 -3.69 0.98 -11.83
C ALA A 80 -3.99 2.21 -10.97
N ALA A 81 -5.26 2.57 -10.80
CA ALA A 81 -5.69 3.70 -9.98
C ALA A 81 -5.29 3.54 -8.50
N LEU A 82 -5.44 2.32 -7.95
CA LEU A 82 -5.07 2.04 -6.57
C LEU A 82 -3.55 2.13 -6.35
N ARG A 83 -2.73 1.70 -7.32
CA ARG A 83 -1.26 1.74 -7.22
C ARG A 83 -0.68 3.15 -7.17
N GLU A 84 -1.44 4.17 -7.53
CA GLU A 84 -0.98 5.56 -7.39
C GLU A 84 -0.84 5.97 -5.92
N ASN A 85 -1.65 5.40 -5.02
CA ASN A 85 -1.69 5.80 -3.61
C ASN A 85 -1.35 4.65 -2.64
N PHE A 86 -1.45 3.40 -3.08
CA PHE A 86 -1.34 2.22 -2.22
C PHE A 86 -0.33 1.19 -2.74
N GLY A 87 0.47 0.68 -1.81
CA GLY A 87 1.43 -0.40 -2.00
C GLY A 87 0.81 -1.69 -1.48
N PHE A 88 0.73 -2.71 -2.33
CA PHE A 88 0.06 -3.95 -1.98
C PHE A 88 1.00 -5.15 -1.98
N ILE A 89 0.76 -6.05 -1.03
CA ILE A 89 1.36 -7.40 -1.01
C ILE A 89 0.38 -8.35 -1.71
N GLN A 90 0.29 -8.21 -3.03
CA GLN A 90 -0.60 -8.99 -3.92
C GLN A 90 -2.08 -9.09 -3.47
N PRO A 91 -2.93 -8.12 -3.82
CA PRO A 91 -4.36 -8.32 -3.84
C PRO A 91 -4.70 -8.91 -5.22
N GLU A 92 -5.19 -10.15 -5.24
CA GLU A 92 -6.07 -10.54 -6.35
C GLU A 92 -7.37 -9.79 -6.13
N ILE A 93 -7.57 -8.72 -6.90
CA ILE A 93 -8.83 -7.98 -6.91
C ILE A 93 -9.83 -8.84 -7.68
N GLN A 94 -10.57 -9.67 -6.96
CA GLN A 94 -11.73 -10.38 -7.47
C GLN A 94 -12.94 -9.48 -7.23
N LEU A 95 -13.53 -8.98 -8.32
CA LEU A 95 -14.76 -8.22 -8.29
C LEU A 95 -15.91 -9.23 -8.38
N GLU A 96 -16.72 -9.34 -7.33
CA GLU A 96 -18.05 -9.95 -7.44
C GLU A 96 -19.01 -8.84 -7.89
N GLU A 97 -19.67 -9.04 -9.02
CA GLU A 97 -20.68 -8.12 -9.58
C GLU A 97 -22.00 -8.14 -8.79
#